data_AF-A0A315BHU5-F1
#
_entry.id   AF-A0A315BHU5-F1
#
_cell.length_a   1.000
_cell.length_b   1.000
_cell.length_c   1.000
_cell.angle_alpha   90.00
_cell.angle_beta   90.00
_cell.angle_gamma   90.00
#
_symmetry.space_group_name_H-M   'P 1'
#
loop_
_entity.id
_entity.type
_entity.pdbx_description
1 polymer ?
#
loop_
_entity_poly.entity_id
_entity_poly.type
_entity_poly.pdbx_seq_one_letter_code
_entity_poly.pdbx_strand_id
1 'polypeptide(L)'
;MKKNVTSLALGFLVVMPGISNAMSAQESRLAGQAMHCAAIFSVLAQAFSNDPGKGPRFSKGVDVLTDVYLKEQPSPSDPGVLAAAAQRRSEAVKQLHAAWPSQAAPLREDGVMCGAWVEGFLGQGDRYQFIPVYPKVVAPHIRGQYQTLLEEAMRR
;
A
#
# COMPACT_ATOMS: atom_id res chain seq x y z
N MET A 1 35.52 -56.25 -45.93
CA MET A 1 36.54 -55.18 -45.75
C MET A 1 35.85 -53.84 -45.52
N LYS A 2 36.53 -52.95 -44.78
CA LYS A 2 36.18 -51.57 -44.37
C LYS A 2 35.23 -51.40 -43.18
N LYS A 3 35.89 -51.24 -42.02
CA LYS A 3 35.44 -50.46 -40.85
C LYS A 3 35.17 -49.00 -41.25
N ASN A 4 34.31 -48.30 -40.52
CA ASN A 4 34.60 -46.96 -40.03
C ASN A 4 33.79 -46.66 -38.77
N VAL A 5 34.53 -46.39 -37.71
CA VAL A 5 34.10 -45.78 -36.45
C VAL A 5 34.02 -44.27 -36.68
N THR A 6 33.03 -43.59 -36.10
CA THR A 6 33.19 -42.17 -35.75
C THR A 6 32.30 -41.84 -34.56
N SER A 7 32.98 -41.55 -33.46
CA SER A 7 32.52 -40.88 -32.25
C SER A 7 32.24 -39.40 -32.58
N LEU A 8 31.20 -38.79 -32.00
CA LEU A 8 31.29 -37.55 -31.20
C LEU A 8 29.91 -36.98 -30.81
N ALA A 9 29.75 -36.77 -29.50
CA ALA A 9 29.20 -35.61 -28.79
C ALA A 9 28.08 -34.74 -29.41
N LEU A 10 27.02 -34.51 -28.63
CA LEU A 10 26.30 -33.24 -28.40
C LEU A 10 25.17 -33.57 -27.41
N GLY A 11 25.10 -33.09 -26.17
CA GLY A 11 25.17 -31.71 -25.70
C GLY A 11 24.05 -31.59 -24.64
N PHE A 12 24.40 -31.71 -23.36
CA PHE A 12 23.45 -31.55 -22.25
C PHE A 12 23.05 -30.08 -22.15
N LEU A 13 21.81 -29.76 -22.55
CA LEU A 13 21.21 -28.44 -22.35
C LEU A 13 21.01 -28.22 -20.84
N VAL A 14 21.90 -27.43 -20.25
CA VAL A 14 21.70 -26.84 -18.93
C VAL A 14 20.64 -25.76 -19.08
N VAL A 15 19.40 -26.10 -18.76
CA VAL A 15 18.33 -25.14 -18.51
C VAL A 15 18.65 -24.47 -17.17
N MET A 16 19.23 -23.27 -17.21
CA MET A 16 19.24 -22.36 -16.06
C MET A 16 17.89 -21.64 -16.04
N PRO A 17 16.99 -21.90 -15.07
CA PRO A 17 15.86 -21.02 -14.85
C PRO A 17 16.40 -19.71 -14.30
N GLY A 18 16.04 -18.62 -14.97
CA GLY A 18 16.47 -17.28 -14.66
C GLY A 18 16.18 -16.88 -13.23
N ILE A 19 17.19 -16.31 -12.59
CA ILE A 19 17.00 -15.42 -11.46
C ILE A 19 17.35 -14.04 -11.97
N SER A 20 16.45 -13.48 -12.80
CA SER A 20 16.37 -12.03 -12.95
C SER A 20 15.89 -11.53 -11.59
N ASN A 21 16.82 -11.35 -10.65
CA ASN A 21 16.64 -10.43 -9.55
C ASN A 21 16.53 -9.05 -10.19
N ALA A 22 15.36 -8.72 -10.71
CA ALA A 22 14.94 -7.35 -10.81
C ALA A 22 15.18 -6.79 -9.42
N MET A 23 16.21 -5.96 -9.27
CA MET A 23 16.40 -5.22 -8.04
C MET A 23 15.08 -4.49 -7.83
N SER A 24 14.24 -4.97 -6.93
CA SER A 24 13.11 -4.17 -6.50
C SER A 24 13.76 -2.92 -5.94
N ALA A 25 13.59 -1.78 -6.62
CA ALA A 25 13.93 -0.50 -6.04
C ALA A 25 13.28 -0.51 -4.66
N GLN A 26 14.10 -0.55 -3.61
CA GLN A 26 13.61 -0.81 -2.27
C GLN A 26 12.69 0.35 -1.92
N GLU A 27 11.40 0.05 -1.77
CA GLU A 27 10.37 1.04 -1.49
C GLU A 27 10.83 1.89 -0.30
N SER A 28 10.75 3.22 -0.44
CA SER A 28 11.14 4.10 0.66
C SER A 28 10.24 3.83 1.86
N ARG A 29 10.75 4.09 3.07
CA ARG A 29 9.93 3.92 4.28
C ARG A 29 8.64 4.75 4.22
N LEU A 30 8.72 5.97 3.67
CA LEU A 30 7.58 6.87 3.53
C LEU A 30 6.56 6.30 2.54
N ALA A 31 7.02 5.80 1.39
CA ALA A 31 6.17 5.14 0.40
C ALA A 31 5.43 3.93 0.99
N GLY A 32 6.14 3.07 1.71
CA GLY A 32 5.55 1.90 2.37
C GLY A 32 4.49 2.28 3.42
N GLN A 33 4.78 3.30 4.23
CA GLN A 33 3.82 3.82 5.21
C GLN A 33 2.59 4.43 4.55
N ALA A 34 2.78 5.20 3.48
CA ALA A 34 1.71 5.81 2.73
C ALA A 34 0.77 4.75 2.13
N MET A 35 1.32 3.69 1.53
CA MET A 35 0.51 2.59 0.97
C MET A 35 -0.20 1.75 2.02
N HIS A 36 0.42 1.51 3.18
CA HIS A 36 -0.24 0.87 4.32
C HIS A 36 -1.45 1.69 4.78
N CYS A 37 -1.26 2.99 5.00
CA CYS A 37 -2.35 3.86 5.39
C CYS A 37 -3.42 4.00 4.30
N ALA A 38 -3.03 4.02 3.02
CA ALA A 38 -3.96 4.11 1.90
C ALA A 38 -4.84 2.86 1.81
N ALA A 39 -4.30 1.69 2.16
CA ALA A 39 -5.07 0.45 2.25
C ALA A 39 -6.12 0.51 3.38
N ILE A 40 -5.73 0.97 4.57
CA ILE A 40 -6.66 1.18 5.69
C ILE A 40 -7.79 2.13 5.28
N PHE A 41 -7.45 3.26 4.65
CA PHE A 41 -8.44 4.23 4.17
C PHE A 41 -9.30 3.71 3.02
N SER A 42 -8.79 2.78 2.21
CA SER A 42 -9.59 2.11 1.17
C SER A 42 -10.69 1.25 1.79
N VAL A 43 -10.37 0.53 2.86
CA VAL A 43 -11.37 -0.24 3.62
C VAL A 43 -12.40 0.68 4.28
N LEU A 44 -11.96 1.78 4.89
CA LEU A 44 -12.87 2.77 5.46
C LEU A 44 -13.78 3.39 4.38
N ALA A 45 -13.23 3.81 3.24
CA ALA A 45 -13.99 4.38 2.14
C ALA A 45 -15.03 3.39 1.59
N GLN A 46 -14.67 2.10 1.48
CA GLN A 46 -15.60 1.05 1.06
C GLN A 46 -16.72 0.85 2.08
N ALA A 47 -16.37 0.64 3.36
CA ALA A 47 -17.30 0.38 4.45
C ALA A 47 -18.31 1.51 4.66
N PHE A 48 -17.88 2.76 4.43
CA PHE A 48 -18.67 3.97 4.62
C PHE A 48 -19.04 4.67 3.29
N SER A 49 -19.04 3.94 2.18
CA SER A 49 -19.31 4.49 0.83
C SER A 49 -20.67 5.19 0.70
N ASN A 50 -21.67 4.75 1.48
CA ASN A 50 -23.01 5.35 1.51
C ASN A 50 -23.18 6.50 2.52
N ASP A 51 -22.16 6.79 3.34
CA ASP A 51 -22.20 7.90 4.29
C ASP A 51 -21.65 9.18 3.61
N PRO A 52 -22.48 10.22 3.40
CA PRO A 52 -22.08 11.41 2.65
C PRO A 52 -21.02 12.26 3.35
N GLY A 53 -20.84 12.12 4.67
CA GLY A 53 -19.81 12.81 5.43
C GLY A 53 -18.50 12.03 5.51
N LYS A 54 -18.59 10.70 5.57
CA LYS A 54 -17.42 9.82 5.78
C LYS A 54 -16.82 9.29 4.49
N GLY A 55 -17.63 8.79 3.56
CA GLY A 55 -17.17 8.18 2.30
C GLY A 55 -16.23 9.11 1.53
N PRO A 56 -16.67 10.33 1.16
CA PRO A 56 -15.81 11.30 0.46
C PRO A 56 -14.55 11.68 1.25
N ARG A 57 -14.64 11.81 2.58
CA ARG A 57 -13.49 12.11 3.45
C ARG A 57 -12.45 11.00 3.38
N PHE A 58 -12.88 9.75 3.46
CA PHE A 58 -11.96 8.60 3.42
C PHE A 58 -11.38 8.39 2.02
N SER A 59 -12.17 8.58 0.96
CA SER A 59 -11.65 8.58 -0.42
C SER A 59 -10.58 9.65 -0.60
N LYS A 60 -10.79 10.89 -0.11
CA LYS A 60 -9.75 11.92 -0.11
C LYS A 60 -8.50 11.48 0.67
N GLY A 61 -8.67 10.75 1.77
CA GLY A 61 -7.58 10.11 2.51
C GLY A 61 -6.77 9.11 1.67
N VAL A 62 -7.46 8.26 0.89
CA VAL A 62 -6.81 7.35 -0.07
C VAL A 62 -6.01 8.13 -1.11
N ASP A 63 -6.59 9.20 -1.66
CA ASP A 63 -5.96 10.01 -2.70
C ASP A 63 -4.68 10.70 -2.19
N VAL A 64 -4.74 11.36 -1.03
CA VAL A 64 -3.55 12.05 -0.48
C VAL A 64 -2.42 11.09 -0.14
N LEU A 65 -2.74 9.91 0.40
CA LEU A 65 -1.73 8.91 0.73
C LEU A 65 -1.14 8.25 -0.52
N THR A 66 -1.96 8.03 -1.55
CA THR A 66 -1.48 7.54 -2.84
C THR A 66 -0.56 8.57 -3.51
N ASP A 67 -0.91 9.86 -3.43
CA ASP A 67 -0.07 10.94 -3.94
C ASP A 67 1.29 11.01 -3.22
N VAL A 68 1.32 10.81 -1.89
CA VAL A 68 2.58 10.71 -1.13
C VAL A 68 3.44 9.55 -1.62
N TYR A 69 2.87 8.37 -1.83
CA TYR A 69 3.61 7.24 -2.42
C TYR A 69 4.16 7.56 -3.81
N LEU A 70 3.35 8.21 -4.66
CA LEU A 70 3.74 8.54 -6.03
C LEU A 70 4.91 9.53 -6.05
N LYS A 71 4.91 10.53 -5.16
CA LYS A 71 6.00 11.51 -5.03
C LYS A 71 7.36 10.89 -4.67
N GLU A 72 7.36 9.69 -4.09
CA GLU A 72 8.57 8.92 -3.80
C GLU A 72 9.05 8.07 -4.98
N GLN A 73 8.28 8.01 -6.09
CA GLN A 73 8.65 7.29 -7.30
C GLN A 73 9.48 8.16 -8.25
N PRO A 74 10.41 7.58 -9.04
CA PRO A 74 11.22 8.33 -10.00
C PRO A 74 10.39 9.07 -11.08
N SER A 75 9.25 8.49 -11.48
CA SER A 75 8.37 9.01 -12.54
C SER A 75 6.90 9.01 -12.08
N PRO A 76 6.51 9.94 -11.18
CA PRO A 76 5.21 9.91 -10.48
C PRO A 76 3.97 9.97 -11.39
N SER A 77 4.11 10.59 -12.57
CA SER A 77 3.02 10.78 -13.54
C SER A 77 3.00 9.73 -14.65
N ASP A 78 3.93 8.78 -14.66
CA ASP A 78 3.95 7.72 -15.67
C ASP A 78 2.73 6.80 -15.50
N PRO A 79 1.96 6.51 -16.56
CA PRO A 79 0.78 5.66 -16.47
C PRO A 79 1.05 4.27 -15.89
N GLY A 80 2.23 3.68 -16.16
CA GLY A 80 2.65 2.40 -15.61
C GLY A 80 2.88 2.50 -14.10
N VAL A 81 3.47 3.60 -13.62
CA VAL A 81 3.64 3.88 -12.19
C VAL A 81 2.30 4.09 -11.48
N LEU A 82 1.36 4.80 -12.10
CA LEU A 82 0.01 4.99 -11.55
C LEU A 82 -0.73 3.65 -11.42
N ALA A 83 -0.66 2.79 -12.46
CA ALA A 83 -1.24 1.46 -12.42
C ALA A 83 -0.58 0.58 -11.34
N ALA A 84 0.76 0.64 -11.22
CA ALA A 84 1.51 -0.07 -10.19
C ALA A 84 1.12 0.39 -8.78
N ALA A 85 0.91 1.69 -8.55
CA ALA A 85 0.45 2.23 -7.28
C ALA A 85 -0.95 1.70 -6.90
N ALA A 86 -1.89 1.68 -7.86
CA ALA A 86 -3.22 1.11 -7.65
C ALA A 86 -3.17 -0.40 -7.32
N GLN A 87 -2.31 -1.14 -8.01
CA GLN A 87 -2.08 -2.56 -7.75
C GLN A 87 -1.47 -2.78 -6.36
N ARG A 88 -0.44 -1.99 -6.01
CA ARG A 88 0.24 -2.05 -4.71
C ARG A 88 -0.73 -1.80 -3.55
N ARG A 89 -1.60 -0.81 -3.69
CA ARG A 89 -2.67 -0.51 -2.71
C ARG A 89 -3.66 -1.67 -2.59
N SER A 90 -4.11 -2.21 -3.72
CA SER A 90 -5.05 -3.35 -3.72
C SER A 90 -4.45 -4.59 -3.04
N GLU A 91 -3.16 -4.84 -3.23
CA GLU A 91 -2.43 -5.91 -2.54
C GLU A 91 -2.33 -5.64 -1.02
N ALA A 92 -2.02 -4.40 -0.62
CA ALA A 92 -2.00 -4.02 0.79
C ALA A 92 -3.38 -4.16 1.47
N VAL A 93 -4.48 -3.88 0.76
CA VAL A 93 -5.85 -4.13 1.27
C VAL A 93 -6.10 -5.62 1.52
N LYS A 94 -5.67 -6.49 0.60
CA LYS A 94 -5.79 -7.95 0.79
C LYS A 94 -4.99 -8.42 1.99
N GLN A 95 -3.77 -7.92 2.16
CA GLN A 95 -2.92 -8.24 3.31
C GLN A 95 -3.54 -7.77 4.62
N LEU A 96 -4.13 -6.58 4.64
CA LEU A 96 -4.85 -6.04 5.80
C LEU A 96 -6.00 -6.97 6.22
N HIS A 97 -6.85 -7.38 5.27
CA HIS A 97 -7.96 -8.29 5.56
C HIS A 97 -7.49 -9.67 6.04
N ALA A 98 -6.44 -10.21 5.42
CA ALA A 98 -5.87 -11.50 5.82
C ALA A 98 -5.24 -11.46 7.22
N ALA A 99 -4.61 -10.34 7.60
CA ALA A 99 -3.98 -10.16 8.91
C ALA A 99 -4.98 -9.83 10.02
N TRP A 100 -6.14 -9.24 9.70
CA TRP A 100 -7.08 -8.75 10.70
C TRP A 100 -7.51 -9.77 11.77
N PRO A 101 -7.86 -11.03 11.44
CA PRO A 101 -8.31 -12.00 12.44
C PRO A 101 -7.27 -12.30 13.53
N SER A 102 -5.97 -12.21 13.18
CA SER A 102 -4.86 -12.52 14.10
C SER A 102 -4.14 -11.29 14.64
N GLN A 103 -4.28 -10.13 13.98
CA GLN A 103 -3.54 -8.90 14.27
C GLN A 103 -4.45 -7.68 14.45
N ALA A 104 -5.71 -7.87 14.85
CA ALA A 104 -6.67 -6.78 14.97
C ALA A 104 -6.20 -5.64 15.90
N ALA A 105 -5.53 -5.94 17.02
CA ALA A 105 -5.07 -4.92 17.96
C ALA A 105 -3.99 -3.99 17.37
N PRO A 106 -2.85 -4.49 16.84
CA PRO A 106 -1.87 -3.61 16.20
C PRO A 106 -2.43 -2.89 14.97
N LEU A 107 -3.29 -3.54 14.17
CA LEU A 107 -3.91 -2.89 13.01
C LEU A 107 -4.90 -1.77 13.37
N ARG A 108 -5.57 -1.86 14.52
CA ARG A 108 -6.36 -0.74 15.06
C ARG A 108 -5.47 0.45 15.38
N GLU A 109 -4.31 0.20 15.99
CA GLU A 109 -3.37 1.29 16.29
C GLU A 109 -2.76 1.87 15.04
N ASP A 110 -2.43 1.06 14.05
CA ASP A 110 -2.00 1.55 12.75
C ASP A 110 -3.06 2.46 12.13
N GLY A 111 -4.33 2.07 12.15
CA GLY A 111 -5.37 2.90 11.59
C GLY A 111 -5.64 4.19 12.39
N VAL A 112 -5.38 4.21 13.70
CA VAL A 112 -5.34 5.47 14.49
C VAL A 112 -4.21 6.38 14.03
N MET A 113 -3.01 5.82 13.84
CA MET A 113 -1.84 6.59 13.39
C MET A 113 -2.04 7.12 11.98
N CYS A 114 -2.56 6.30 11.07
CA CYS A 114 -2.92 6.69 9.72
C CYS A 114 -4.03 7.73 9.72
N GLY A 115 -5.04 7.58 10.59
CA GLY A 115 -6.10 8.55 10.79
C GLY A 115 -5.54 9.92 11.15
N ALA A 116 -4.74 9.99 12.20
CA ALA A 116 -4.09 11.22 12.63
C ALA A 116 -3.21 11.85 11.54
N TRP A 117 -2.52 11.02 10.76
CA TRP A 117 -1.70 11.51 9.66
C TRP A 117 -2.55 12.16 8.56
N VAL A 118 -3.62 11.48 8.12
CA VAL A 118 -4.58 12.01 7.12
C VAL A 118 -5.23 13.28 7.62
N GLU A 119 -5.63 13.35 8.89
CA GLU A 119 -6.18 14.57 9.48
C GLU A 119 -5.22 15.77 9.37
N GLY A 120 -3.90 15.53 9.51
CA GLY A 120 -2.87 16.54 9.26
C GLY A 120 -2.77 17.00 7.80
N PHE A 121 -3.08 16.14 6.82
CA PHE A 121 -3.21 16.57 5.42
C PHE A 121 -4.50 17.34 5.20
N LEU A 122 -5.63 16.83 5.71
CA LEU A 122 -6.95 17.43 5.52
C LEU A 122 -7.06 18.82 6.17
N GLY A 123 -6.36 19.05 7.29
CA GLY A 123 -6.28 20.34 7.95
C GLY A 123 -5.58 21.44 7.14
N GLN A 124 -4.86 21.09 6.07
CA GLN A 124 -4.22 22.06 5.17
C GLN A 124 -5.16 22.59 4.06
N GLY A 125 -6.36 22.02 3.93
CA GLY A 125 -7.38 22.43 2.96
C GLY A 125 -7.55 21.44 1.80
N ASP A 126 -7.95 21.96 0.63
CA ASP A 126 -8.22 21.12 -0.54
C ASP A 126 -6.97 20.55 -1.18
N ARG A 127 -5.87 21.29 -1.11
CA ARG A 127 -4.54 20.84 -1.55
C ARG A 127 -3.60 21.00 -0.37
N TYR A 128 -2.94 19.93 0.01
CA TYR A 128 -1.90 20.01 1.04
C TYR A 128 -0.66 20.73 0.47
N GLN A 129 0.01 21.50 1.31
CA GLN A 129 1.20 22.28 0.97
C GLN A 129 2.49 21.54 1.31
N PHE A 130 2.45 20.70 2.35
CA PHE A 130 3.57 19.88 2.79
C PHE A 130 3.09 18.53 3.31
N ILE A 131 3.99 17.55 3.30
CA ILE A 131 3.75 16.23 3.90
C ILE A 131 3.98 16.36 5.41
N PRO A 132 2.94 16.24 6.26
CA PRO A 132 3.12 16.26 7.70
C PRO A 132 3.97 15.06 8.13
N VAL A 133 4.72 15.22 9.22
CA VAL A 133 5.51 14.12 9.78
C VAL A 133 4.58 13.00 10.24
N TYR A 134 4.94 11.75 9.94
CA TYR A 134 4.19 10.59 10.42
C TYR A 134 4.08 10.63 11.96
N PRO A 135 2.87 10.58 12.52
CA PRO A 135 2.66 10.88 13.92
C PRO A 135 3.41 9.92 14.84
N LYS A 136 3.75 10.41 16.03
CA LYS A 136 4.24 9.61 17.17
C LYS A 136 3.28 9.62 18.35
N VAL A 137 2.48 10.68 18.43
CA VAL A 137 1.46 10.90 19.45
C VAL A 137 0.19 11.34 18.71
N VAL A 138 -0.95 10.85 19.16
CA VAL A 138 -2.26 11.13 18.55
C VAL A 138 -3.17 11.75 19.60
N ALA A 139 -3.87 12.81 19.21
CA ALA A 139 -4.82 13.47 20.09
C ALA A 139 -5.94 12.49 20.51
N PRO A 140 -6.41 12.52 21.78
CA PRO A 140 -7.37 11.53 22.28
C PRO A 140 -8.66 11.42 21.46
N HIS A 141 -9.18 12.54 20.94
CA HIS A 141 -10.40 12.55 20.14
C HIS A 141 -10.21 11.84 18.79
N ILE A 142 -9.08 12.03 18.11
CA ILE A 142 -8.75 11.32 16.86
C ILE A 142 -8.59 9.82 17.13
N ARG A 143 -7.92 9.46 18.22
CA ARG A 143 -7.77 8.07 18.63
C ARG A 143 -9.12 7.39 18.81
N GLY A 144 -10.00 7.96 19.64
CA GLY A 144 -11.32 7.38 19.89
C GLY A 144 -12.12 7.23 18.60
N GLN A 145 -12.11 8.25 17.76
CA GLN A 145 -12.80 8.24 16.46
C GLN A 145 -12.32 7.10 15.56
N TYR A 146 -11.02 6.99 15.30
CA TYR A 146 -10.50 6.01 14.34
C TYR A 146 -10.53 4.57 14.86
N GLN A 147 -10.40 4.35 16.18
CA GLN A 147 -10.60 3.02 16.76
C GLN A 147 -12.02 2.52 16.48
N THR A 148 -13.04 3.35 16.74
CA THR A 148 -14.44 2.99 16.47
C THR A 148 -14.70 2.76 14.99
N LEU A 149 -14.20 3.62 14.11
CA LEU A 149 -14.40 3.51 12.67
C LEU A 149 -13.81 2.21 12.10
N LEU A 150 -12.63 1.80 12.55
CA LEU A 150 -11.99 0.57 12.07
C LEU A 150 -12.70 -0.68 12.57
N GLU A 151 -13.10 -0.69 13.84
CA GLU A 151 -13.88 -1.81 14.38
C GLU A 151 -15.23 -1.95 13.70
N GLU A 152 -15.87 -0.85 13.31
CA GLU A 152 -17.08 -0.90 12.50
C GLU A 152 -16.80 -1.40 11.07
N ALA A 153 -15.78 -0.85 10.40
CA ALA A 153 -15.48 -1.21 9.02
C ALA A 153 -15.10 -2.68 8.86
N MET A 154 -14.34 -3.24 9.79
CA MET A 154 -13.87 -4.63 9.72
C MET A 154 -14.88 -5.67 10.21
N ARG A 155 -16.04 -5.23 10.72
CA ARG A 155 -17.19 -6.11 11.05
C ARG A 155 -18.18 -6.27 9.89
N ARG A 156 -18.10 -5.40 8.87
CA ARG A 156 -18.95 -5.44 7.68
C ARG A 156 -18.37 -6.41 6.65
#